data_AF-A0A968WS93-F1
#
_entry.id   AF-A0A968WS93-F1
#
_cell.length_a   1.000
_cell.length_b   1.000
_cell.length_c   1.000
_cell.angle_alpha   90.00
_cell.angle_beta   90.00
_cell.angle_gamma   90.00
#
_symmetry.space_group_name_H-M   'P 1'
#
loop_
_entity.id
_entity.type
_entity.pdbx_description
1 polymer ?
#
loop_
_entity_poly.entity_id
_entity_poly.type
_entity_poly.pdbx_seq_one_letter_code
_entity_poly.pdbx_strand_id
1 'polypeptide(L)'
;MRNVLVPPLAAAAVAIAAFLPQQVSAAVPPVDGAGRAALIQCPTTLTVPGIYHFDKIVFVLTPNFQIQAVNAADQPALNAIPRGVPLDIKVIDNPRTIANLKAKVLSFLGARVNSDTLPGVTITNVLYATAVCNPKGW
;
A
#
# COMPACT_ATOMS: atom_id res chain seq x y z
N MET A 1 -54.39 23.69 -41.82
CA MET A 1 -53.28 24.33 -41.10
C MET A 1 -52.54 23.21 -40.36
N ARG A 2 -51.30 22.87 -40.75
CA ARG A 2 -50.53 21.76 -40.18
C ARG A 2 -49.71 22.29 -39.01
N ASN A 3 -50.02 21.86 -37.79
CA ASN A 3 -49.18 22.07 -36.62
C ASN A 3 -47.95 21.16 -36.72
N VAL A 4 -46.77 21.76 -36.85
CA VAL A 4 -45.48 21.07 -36.76
C VAL A 4 -45.06 21.06 -35.29
N LEU A 5 -45.14 19.90 -34.64
CA LEU A 5 -44.50 19.70 -33.34
C LEU A 5 -43.00 19.50 -33.55
N VAL A 6 -42.21 20.45 -33.03
CA VAL A 6 -40.76 20.30 -32.88
C VAL A 6 -40.50 19.58 -31.54
N PRO A 7 -39.76 18.46 -31.50
CA PRO A 7 -39.38 17.85 -30.22
C PRO A 7 -38.30 18.70 -29.53
N PRO A 8 -38.31 18.81 -28.20
CA PRO A 8 -37.22 19.45 -27.48
C PRO A 8 -35.99 18.55 -27.50
N LEU A 9 -34.85 19.10 -27.92
CA LEU A 9 -33.54 18.49 -27.72
C LEU A 9 -33.32 18.31 -26.22
N ALA A 10 -33.38 17.07 -25.74
CA ALA A 10 -32.90 16.73 -24.41
C ALA A 10 -31.38 16.87 -24.40
N ALA A 11 -30.89 17.94 -23.78
CA ALA A 11 -29.47 18.14 -23.51
C ALA A 11 -28.99 17.04 -22.54
N ALA A 12 -28.27 16.04 -23.07
CA ALA A 12 -27.56 15.07 -22.26
C ALA A 12 -26.39 15.78 -21.56
N ALA A 13 -26.60 16.18 -20.30
CA ALA A 13 -25.53 16.65 -19.43
C ALA A 13 -24.60 15.47 -19.14
N VAL A 14 -23.48 15.41 -19.88
CA VAL A 14 -22.37 14.50 -19.57
C VAL A 14 -21.75 14.99 -18.26
N ALA A 15 -22.13 14.35 -17.16
CA ALA A 15 -21.48 14.53 -15.88
C ALA A 15 -20.07 13.93 -16.00
N ILE A 16 -19.08 14.79 -16.25
CA ILE A 16 -17.66 14.45 -16.08
C ILE A 16 -17.47 14.29 -14.57
N ALA A 17 -17.67 13.08 -14.07
CA ALA A 17 -17.28 12.72 -12.72
C ALA A 17 -15.77 12.97 -12.62
N ALA A 18 -15.41 14.03 -11.89
CA ALA A 18 -14.03 14.33 -11.56
C ALA A 18 -13.47 13.11 -10.82
N PHE A 19 -12.66 12.32 -11.52
CA PHE A 19 -11.79 11.32 -10.92
C PHE A 19 -10.77 12.06 -10.07
N LEU A 20 -11.16 12.43 -8.85
CA LEU A 20 -10.21 12.83 -7.83
C LEU A 20 -9.33 11.61 -7.57
N PRO A 21 -8.01 11.68 -7.82
CA PRO A 21 -7.12 10.61 -7.40
C PRO A 21 -7.25 10.52 -5.89
N GLN A 22 -7.88 9.44 -5.41
CA GLN A 22 -7.90 9.12 -3.98
C GLN A 22 -6.44 8.95 -3.58
N GLN A 23 -5.85 10.00 -3.00
CA GLN A 23 -4.56 9.90 -2.34
C GLN A 23 -4.78 8.96 -1.17
N VAL A 24 -4.42 7.68 -1.36
CA VAL A 24 -4.43 6.69 -0.30
C VAL A 24 -3.30 7.08 0.65
N SER A 25 -3.58 8.00 1.57
CA SER A 25 -2.70 8.37 2.66
C SER A 25 -2.54 7.15 3.56
N ALA A 26 -1.50 6.37 3.25
CA ALA A 26 -1.02 5.33 4.13
C ALA A 26 -0.38 6.03 5.32
N ALA A 27 -1.13 6.13 6.42
CA ALA A 27 -0.63 6.53 7.73
C ALA A 27 0.24 5.43 8.39
N VAL A 28 0.54 4.35 7.66
CA VAL A 28 1.41 3.28 8.15
C VAL A 28 2.87 3.74 8.00
N PRO A 29 3.65 3.78 9.10
CA PRO A 29 5.07 4.08 9.03
C PRO A 29 5.79 3.06 8.12
N PRO A 30 6.90 3.44 7.48
CA PRO A 30 7.68 2.51 6.69
C PRO A 30 8.16 1.35 7.56
N VAL A 31 8.40 0.19 6.98
CA VAL A 31 8.99 -0.99 7.64
C VAL A 31 10.23 -1.50 6.92
N ASP A 32 11.14 -2.15 7.63
CA ASP A 32 12.36 -2.74 7.06
C ASP A 32 12.06 -4.08 6.33
N GLY A 33 13.10 -4.70 5.77
CA GLY A 33 12.99 -6.01 5.12
C GLY A 33 12.58 -7.16 6.05
N ALA A 34 12.56 -6.94 7.37
CA ALA A 34 12.08 -7.88 8.38
C ALA A 34 10.66 -7.55 8.87
N GLY A 35 10.03 -6.49 8.34
CA GLY A 35 8.68 -6.09 8.69
C GLY A 35 8.56 -5.22 9.95
N ARG A 36 9.65 -4.67 10.49
CA ARG A 36 9.63 -3.77 11.66
C ARG A 36 9.50 -2.32 11.23
N ALA A 37 8.80 -1.49 12.00
CA ALA A 37 8.73 -0.05 11.76
C ALA A 37 10.13 0.56 11.58
N ALA A 38 10.39 1.05 10.37
CA ALA A 38 11.59 1.73 9.93
C ALA A 38 11.26 3.20 9.69
N LEU A 39 11.16 3.96 10.78
CA LEU A 39 11.11 5.41 10.71
C LEU A 39 12.45 5.90 10.16
N ILE A 40 12.43 6.56 9.00
CA ILE A 40 13.64 7.18 8.48
C ILE A 40 13.86 8.49 9.22
N GLN A 41 14.85 8.47 10.10
CA GLN A 41 15.47 9.70 10.59
C GLN A 41 16.52 10.12 9.55
N CYS A 42 16.29 11.27 8.91
CA CYS A 42 17.30 11.86 8.04
C CYS A 42 18.57 12.12 8.86
N PRO A 43 19.73 11.58 8.44
CA PRO A 43 20.99 11.84 9.13
C PRO A 43 21.29 13.34 9.05
N THR A 44 21.63 13.96 10.18
CA THR A 44 21.87 15.41 10.28
C THR A 44 23.24 15.84 9.76
N THR A 45 24.10 14.88 9.41
CA THR A 45 25.49 15.07 8.98
C THR A 45 25.72 14.70 7.50
N LEU A 46 24.66 14.57 6.70
CA LEU A 46 24.81 14.27 5.28
C LEU A 46 25.61 15.35 4.56
N THR A 47 26.69 14.96 3.88
CA THR A 47 27.46 15.81 2.95
C THR A 47 26.93 15.76 1.52
N VAL A 48 26.05 14.78 1.23
CA VAL A 48 25.41 14.54 -0.07
C VAL A 48 23.96 14.10 0.19
N PRO A 49 22.97 14.44 -0.65
CA PRO A 49 21.60 14.01 -0.45
C PRO A 49 21.47 12.48 -0.33
N GLY A 50 20.82 12.02 0.74
CA GLY A 50 20.47 10.62 0.93
C GLY A 50 19.11 10.35 0.30
N ILE A 51 19.05 9.46 -0.70
CA ILE A 51 17.79 9.03 -1.31
C ILE A 51 17.39 7.70 -0.70
N TYR A 52 16.22 7.67 -0.06
CA TYR A 52 15.63 6.46 0.49
C TYR A 52 14.43 6.06 -0.35
N HIS A 53 14.43 4.82 -0.80
CA HIS A 53 13.38 4.24 -1.62
C HIS A 53 12.41 3.46 -0.74
N PHE A 54 11.12 3.66 -0.97
CA PHE A 54 10.06 2.93 -0.30
C PHE A 54 9.06 2.43 -1.32
N ASP A 55 8.59 1.22 -1.09
CA ASP A 55 7.44 0.70 -1.79
C ASP A 55 6.24 0.71 -0.85
N LYS A 56 5.17 1.37 -1.27
CA LYS A 56 3.86 1.15 -0.70
C LYS A 56 3.23 -0.06 -1.39
N ILE A 57 3.17 -1.18 -0.68
CA ILE A 57 2.54 -2.41 -1.14
C ILE A 57 1.08 -2.37 -0.74
N VAL A 58 0.17 -2.39 -1.72
CA VAL A 58 -1.26 -2.55 -1.50
C VAL A 58 -1.62 -4.01 -1.72
N PHE A 59 -2.29 -4.61 -0.74
CA PHE A 59 -2.60 -6.04 -0.74
C PHE A 59 -3.99 -6.32 -0.20
N VAL A 60 -4.48 -7.53 -0.45
CA VAL A 60 -5.71 -8.08 0.11
C VAL A 60 -5.39 -9.43 0.73
N LEU A 61 -5.92 -9.66 1.92
CA LEU A 61 -5.93 -10.99 2.53
C LEU A 61 -7.19 -11.72 2.06
N THR A 62 -7.05 -12.96 1.57
CA THR A 62 -8.20 -13.70 1.04
C THR A 62 -9.26 -13.91 2.14
N PRO A 63 -10.56 -13.93 1.80
CA PRO A 63 -11.64 -13.97 2.80
C PRO A 63 -11.52 -15.10 3.83
N ASN A 64 -11.06 -16.27 3.38
CA ASN A 64 -10.92 -17.47 4.21
C ASN A 64 -9.48 -17.68 4.71
N PHE A 65 -8.60 -16.68 4.58
CA PHE A 65 -7.20 -16.83 4.95
C PHE A 65 -7.03 -16.96 6.46
N GLN A 66 -6.65 -18.15 6.89
CA GLN A 66 -6.22 -18.44 8.24
C GLN A 66 -4.73 -18.09 8.37
N ILE A 67 -4.47 -16.87 8.81
CA ILE A 67 -3.11 -16.40 9.04
C ILE A 67 -2.59 -16.99 10.35
N GLN A 68 -1.36 -17.49 10.36
CA GLN A 68 -0.73 -18.02 11.57
C GLN A 68 0.35 -17.05 12.05
N ALA A 69 0.24 -16.60 13.30
CA ALA A 69 1.25 -15.76 13.92
C ALA A 69 2.56 -16.54 14.16
N VAL A 70 3.70 -15.85 14.09
CA VAL A 70 4.99 -16.40 14.54
C VAL A 70 4.95 -16.62 16.05
N ASN A 71 4.42 -15.64 16.79
CA ASN A 71 4.17 -15.70 18.23
C ASN A 71 2.67 -15.85 18.51
N ALA A 72 2.29 -16.85 19.29
CA ALA A 72 0.89 -17.13 19.61
C ALA A 72 0.17 -15.95 20.30
N ALA A 73 0.91 -15.13 21.05
CA ALA A 73 0.36 -13.94 21.71
C ALA A 73 -0.18 -12.88 20.72
N ASP A 74 0.34 -12.85 19.49
CA ASP A 74 -0.05 -11.86 18.48
C ASP A 74 -1.28 -12.32 17.67
N GLN A 75 -1.66 -13.60 17.77
CA GLN A 75 -2.74 -14.20 16.99
C GLN A 75 -4.08 -13.43 17.08
N PRO A 76 -4.52 -12.93 18.25
CA PRO A 76 -5.75 -12.13 18.33
C PRO A 76 -5.70 -10.86 17.48
N ALA A 77 -4.54 -10.18 17.43
CA ALA A 77 -4.37 -8.99 16.61
C ALA A 77 -4.39 -9.33 15.11
N LEU A 78 -3.76 -10.43 14.71
CA LEU A 78 -3.77 -10.90 13.32
C LEU A 78 -5.18 -11.32 12.85
N ASN A 79 -5.98 -11.90 13.76
CA ASN A 79 -7.36 -12.27 13.50
C ASN A 79 -8.27 -11.05 13.32
N ALA A 80 -7.95 -9.93 13.99
CA ALA A 80 -8.73 -8.69 13.90
C ALA A 80 -8.52 -7.91 12.59
N ILE A 81 -7.47 -8.24 11.82
CA ILE A 81 -7.21 -7.58 10.54
C ILE A 81 -8.38 -7.87 9.57
N PRO A 82 -8.94 -6.87 8.87
CA PRO A 82 -9.98 -7.11 7.87
C PRO A 82 -9.53 -8.03 6.72
N ARG A 83 -10.45 -8.84 6.19
CA ARG A 83 -10.23 -9.71 5.03
C ARG A 83 -11.06 -9.24 3.84
N GLY A 84 -10.61 -9.53 2.62
CA GLY A 84 -11.32 -9.17 1.39
C GLY A 84 -11.35 -7.67 1.07
N VAL A 85 -10.67 -6.83 1.86
CA VAL A 85 -10.55 -5.39 1.64
C VAL A 85 -9.10 -5.00 1.34
N PRO A 86 -8.86 -3.92 0.57
CA PRO A 86 -7.53 -3.39 0.36
C PRO A 86 -6.89 -2.89 1.66
N LEU A 87 -5.66 -3.33 1.91
CA LEU A 87 -4.76 -2.90 2.97
C LEU A 87 -3.46 -2.42 2.35
N ASP A 88 -2.66 -1.69 3.10
CA ASP A 88 -1.34 -1.28 2.63
C ASP A 88 -0.28 -1.24 3.71
N ILE A 89 0.97 -1.42 3.27
CA ILE A 89 2.18 -1.24 4.08
C ILE A 89 3.20 -0.45 3.28
N LYS A 90 4.05 0.30 3.97
CA LYS A 90 5.23 0.92 3.35
C LYS A 90 6.44 0.11 3.75
N VAL A 91 7.26 -0.31 2.80
CA VAL A 91 8.48 -1.09 3.05
C VAL A 91 9.66 -0.32 2.47
N ILE A 92 10.75 -0.20 3.22
CA ILE A 92 12.03 0.27 2.66
C ILE A 92 12.47 -0.76 1.64
N ASP A 93 12.64 -0.30 0.40
CA ASP A 93 13.03 -1.19 -0.69
C ASP A 93 14.44 -0.87 -1.20
N ASN A 94 15.11 -1.92 -1.64
CA ASN A 94 16.36 -1.80 -2.37
C ASN A 94 16.04 -2.10 -3.84
N PRO A 95 16.12 -1.11 -4.75
CA PRO A 95 15.70 -1.26 -6.15
C PRO A 95 16.53 -2.29 -6.92
N ARG A 96 17.65 -2.78 -6.36
CA ARG A 96 18.49 -3.82 -6.96
C ARG A 96 18.05 -5.23 -6.62
N THR A 97 17.08 -5.41 -5.73
CA THR A 97 16.59 -6.74 -5.30
C THR A 97 15.08 -6.81 -5.42
N ILE A 98 14.57 -7.64 -6.34
CA ILE A 98 13.12 -7.90 -6.43
C ILE A 98 12.75 -8.79 -5.24
N ALA A 99 12.19 -8.19 -4.19
CA ALA A 99 11.83 -8.92 -3.00
C ALA A 99 10.53 -9.71 -3.18
N ASN A 100 10.43 -10.85 -2.48
CA ASN A 100 9.17 -11.57 -2.33
C ASN A 100 8.18 -10.71 -1.51
N LEU A 101 7.35 -9.94 -2.22
CA LEU A 101 6.44 -8.95 -1.62
C LEU A 101 5.43 -9.59 -0.67
N LYS A 102 4.94 -10.80 -1.00
CA LYS A 102 4.02 -11.53 -0.13
C LYS A 102 4.67 -11.95 1.17
N ALA A 103 5.92 -12.43 1.10
CA ALA A 103 6.70 -12.73 2.30
C ALA A 103 6.93 -11.48 3.16
N LYS A 104 7.28 -10.33 2.54
CA LYS A 104 7.41 -9.05 3.25
C LYS A 104 6.12 -8.65 3.97
N VAL A 105 4.97 -8.78 3.30
CA VAL A 105 3.65 -8.52 3.92
C VAL A 105 3.42 -9.43 5.13
N LEU A 106 3.66 -10.74 4.98
CA LEU A 106 3.48 -11.68 6.09
C LEU A 106 4.44 -11.40 7.26
N SER A 107 5.71 -11.10 6.98
CA SER A 107 6.69 -10.72 8.00
C SER A 107 6.29 -9.44 8.72
N PHE A 108 5.81 -8.42 8.00
CA PHE A 108 5.28 -7.20 8.60
C PHE A 108 4.11 -7.47 9.55
N LEU A 109 3.19 -8.34 9.15
CA LEU A 109 2.05 -8.73 9.97
C LEU A 109 2.45 -9.61 11.17
N GLY A 110 3.72 -9.98 11.33
CA GLY A 110 4.14 -10.95 12.35
C GLY A 110 3.67 -12.37 12.07
N ALA A 111 3.33 -12.68 10.82
CA ALA A 111 2.82 -13.96 10.38
C ALA A 111 3.93 -14.89 9.87
N ARG A 112 3.69 -16.20 9.96
CA ARG A 112 4.60 -17.20 9.40
C ARG A 112 4.64 -17.12 7.88
N VAL A 113 5.84 -17.17 7.33
CA VAL A 113 6.09 -17.22 5.88
C VAL A 113 6.35 -18.66 5.46
N ASN A 114 5.41 -19.28 4.77
CA ASN A 114 5.55 -20.64 4.22
C ASN A 114 4.66 -20.82 2.97
N SER A 115 4.71 -22.00 2.36
CA SER A 115 3.92 -22.35 1.17
C SER A 115 2.41 -22.21 1.37
N ASP A 116 1.93 -22.33 2.60
CA ASP A 116 0.51 -22.40 2.92
C ASP A 116 -0.07 -21.00 3.17
N THR A 117 0.77 -20.07 3.66
CA THR A 117 0.36 -18.69 3.96
C THR A 117 0.52 -17.74 2.78
N LEU A 118 1.50 -17.98 1.89
CA LEU A 118 1.74 -17.13 0.72
C LEU A 118 0.52 -16.99 -0.23
N PRO A 119 -0.26 -18.05 -0.52
CA PRO A 119 -1.46 -17.92 -1.35
C PRO A 119 -2.55 -17.04 -0.73
N GLY A 120 -2.56 -16.88 0.60
CA GLY A 120 -3.51 -16.06 1.33
C GLY A 120 -3.33 -14.55 1.14
N VAL A 121 -2.23 -14.11 0.52
CA VAL A 121 -1.93 -12.72 0.23
C VAL A 121 -1.99 -12.47 -1.28
N THR A 122 -2.78 -11.49 -1.68
CA THR A 122 -2.81 -10.97 -3.06
C THR A 122 -2.25 -9.56 -3.08
N ILE A 123 -1.21 -9.32 -3.86
CA ILE A 123 -0.70 -7.97 -4.10
C ILE A 123 -1.55 -7.36 -5.21
N THR A 124 -2.19 -6.23 -4.94
CA THR A 124 -3.08 -5.55 -5.89
C THR A 124 -2.42 -4.35 -6.54
N ASN A 125 -1.49 -3.69 -5.84
CA ASN A 125 -0.71 -2.59 -6.40
C ASN A 125 0.62 -2.44 -5.64
N VAL A 126 1.61 -1.85 -6.30
CA VAL A 126 2.87 -1.40 -5.68
C VAL A 126 3.12 0.03 -6.14
N LEU A 127 3.13 0.95 -5.19
CA LEU A 127 3.36 2.37 -5.44
C LEU A 127 4.74 2.75 -4.93
N TYR A 128 5.58 3.23 -5.83
CA TYR A 128 6.91 3.69 -5.50
C TYR A 128 6.87 5.06 -4.84
N ALA A 129 7.62 5.23 -3.76
CA ALA A 129 7.81 6.48 -3.05
C ALA A 129 9.29 6.69 -2.72
N THR A 130 9.72 7.95 -2.66
CA THR A 130 11.08 8.31 -2.26
C THR A 130 11.05 9.37 -1.18
N ALA A 131 11.95 9.27 -0.22
CA ALA A 131 12.31 10.39 0.64
C ALA A 131 13.73 10.83 0.29
N VAL A 132 13.90 12.12 0.09
CA VAL A 132 15.21 12.75 -0.11
C VAL A 132 15.56 13.48 1.18
N CYS A 133 16.62 13.04 1.83
CA CYS A 133 17.21 13.72 2.97
C CYS A 133 18.31 14.64 2.46
N ASN A 134 18.10 15.95 2.54
CA ASN A 134 19.10 16.94 2.13
C ASN A 134 20.14 17.19 3.24
N PRO A 135 21.36 17.61 2.87
CA PRO A 135 22.33 18.17 3.82
C PRO A 135 21.73 19.31 4.63
N LYS A 136 22.14 19.44 5.89
CA LYS A 136 21.70 20.53 6.76
C LYS A 136 22.16 21.88 6.15
N GLY A 137 21.22 22.77 5.84
CA GLY A 137 21.52 24.14 5.34
C GLY A 137 21.21 24.42 3.87
N TRP A 138 20.35 23.60 3.23
CA TRP A 138 19.69 23.93 1.96
C TRP A 138 18.31 24.51 2.19
#